data_AF-T0ZQF3-F1
#
_entry.id   AF-T0ZQF3-F1
#
_cell.length_a   1.000
_cell.length_b   1.000
_cell.length_c   1.000
_cell.angle_alpha   90.00
_cell.angle_beta   90.00
_cell.angle_gamma   90.00
#
_symmetry.space_group_name_H-M   'P 1'
#
loop_
_entity.id
_entity.type
_entity.pdbx_description
1 polymer ?
#
loop_
_entity_poly.entity_id
_entity_poly.type
_entity_poly.pdbx_seq_one_letter_code
_entity_poly.pdbx_strand_id
1 'polypeptide(L)'
;LLWTWLKRRHPGKGERWIYNQYFQRRGLRNWVFAVPKGKLELVEASKTPIRRHVKIKGQAHPFDPKWTDYLNVRKTFSKLKREWDRFFGSHTAR
;
A
#
# COMPACT_ATOMS: atom_id res chain seq x y z
N LEU A 1 8.27 -16.49 6.06
CA LEU A 1 7.49 -16.79 4.84
C LEU A 1 8.31 -16.64 3.55
N LEU A 2 8.79 -15.44 3.18
CA LEU A 2 9.58 -15.24 1.94
C LEU A 2 10.85 -16.10 1.89
N TRP A 3 11.59 -16.18 2.99
CA TRP A 3 12.82 -16.98 3.08
C TRP A 3 12.56 -18.47 2.80
N THR A 4 11.57 -19.05 3.48
CA THR A 4 11.16 -20.45 3.27
C THR A 4 10.70 -20.70 1.83
N TRP A 5 9.94 -19.77 1.26
CA TRP A 5 9.49 -19.85 -0.13
C TRP A 5 10.67 -19.84 -1.12
N LEU A 6 11.67 -18.99 -0.88
CA LEU A 6 12.87 -18.94 -1.71
C LEU A 6 13.71 -20.21 -1.61
N LYS A 7 13.92 -20.75 -0.41
CA LYS A 7 14.64 -22.03 -0.24
C LYS A 7 13.95 -23.16 -1.01
N ARG A 8 12.62 -23.22 -0.93
CA ARG A 8 11.82 -24.21 -1.68
C ARG A 8 11.89 -23.99 -3.20
N ARG A 9 11.91 -22.74 -3.66
CA ARG A 9 12.03 -22.39 -5.08
C ARG A 9 13.41 -22.73 -5.65
N HIS A 10 14.44 -22.70 -4.81
CA HIS A 10 15.84 -22.87 -5.20
C HIS A 10 16.54 -23.98 -4.41
N PRO A 11 16.10 -25.25 -4.54
CA PRO A 11 16.62 -26.35 -3.72
C PRO A 11 18.12 -26.64 -3.97
N GLY A 12 18.63 -26.33 -5.16
CA GLY A 12 20.04 -26.52 -5.53
C GLY A 12 20.92 -25.29 -5.35
N LYS A 13 20.44 -24.22 -4.73
CA LYS A 13 21.22 -22.99 -4.51
C LYS A 13 21.42 -22.76 -3.02
N GLY A 14 22.66 -22.44 -2.64
CA GLY A 14 22.98 -22.11 -1.26
C GLY A 14 22.30 -20.83 -0.77
N GLU A 15 22.15 -20.71 0.54
CA GLU A 15 21.47 -19.57 1.17
C GLU A 15 22.11 -18.22 0.82
N ARG A 16 23.44 -18.18 0.74
CA ARG A 16 24.19 -16.98 0.33
C ARG A 16 23.84 -16.54 -1.09
N TRP A 17 23.63 -17.48 -2.00
CA TRP A 17 23.22 -17.16 -3.36
C TRP A 17 21.80 -16.58 -3.36
N ILE A 18 20.87 -17.20 -2.64
CA ILE A 18 19.49 -16.71 -2.50
C ILE A 18 19.47 -15.29 -1.93
N TYR A 19 20.26 -15.04 -0.88
CA TYR A 19 20.40 -13.71 -0.27
C TYR A 19 20.85 -12.68 -1.30
N ASN A 20 21.97 -12.93 -1.99
CA ASN A 20 22.53 -12.01 -2.97
C ASN A 20 21.62 -11.75 -4.18
N GLN A 21 20.76 -12.70 -4.54
CA GLN A 21 19.85 -12.56 -5.69
C GLN A 21 18.61 -11.73 -5.36
N TYR A 22 18.01 -11.94 -4.18
CA TYR A 22 16.68 -11.41 -3.86
C TYR A 22 16.69 -10.33 -2.79
N PHE A 23 17.74 -10.23 -1.98
CA PHE A 23 17.82 -9.25 -0.90
C PHE A 23 18.89 -8.22 -1.21
N GLN A 24 18.48 -6.95 -1.18
CA GLN A 24 19.33 -5.83 -1.49
C GLN A 24 19.33 -4.81 -0.35
N ARG A 25 20.38 -3.98 -0.32
CA ARG A 25 20.43 -2.79 0.52
C ARG A 25 19.78 -1.62 -0.24
N ARG A 26 18.85 -0.93 0.41
CA ARG A 26 18.16 0.26 -0.13
C ARG A 26 18.18 1.35 0.94
N GLY A 27 19.03 2.37 0.72
CA GLY A 27 19.30 3.41 1.71
C GLY A 27 19.87 2.82 3.01
N LEU A 28 19.18 3.09 4.12
CA LEU A 28 19.53 2.59 5.46
C LEU A 28 18.98 1.18 5.73
N ARG A 29 18.15 0.62 4.84
CA ARG A 29 17.53 -0.69 5.03
C ARG A 29 18.32 -1.78 4.34
N ASN A 30 18.53 -2.88 5.06
CA ASN A 30 19.03 -4.15 4.53
C ASN A 30 17.87 -5.15 4.43
N TRP A 31 18.11 -6.28 3.76
CA TRP A 31 17.10 -7.34 3.60
C TRP A 31 15.82 -6.88 2.89
N VAL A 32 15.94 -5.95 1.93
CA VAL A 32 14.82 -5.55 1.09
C VAL A 32 14.64 -6.57 -0.01
N PHE A 33 13.50 -7.24 -0.02
CA PHE A 33 13.15 -8.21 -1.05
C PHE A 33 12.86 -7.49 -2.37
N ALA A 34 13.64 -7.80 -3.39
CA ALA A 34 13.56 -7.19 -4.70
C ALA A 34 13.68 -8.25 -5.81
N VAL A 35 13.14 -7.90 -6.98
CA VAL A 35 13.27 -8.75 -8.17
C VAL A 35 14.73 -8.74 -8.63
N PRO A 36 15.34 -9.91 -8.92
CA PRO A 36 16.69 -9.97 -9.47
C PRO A 36 16.77 -9.15 -10.77
N LYS A 37 17.71 -8.21 -10.82
CA LYS A 37 17.90 -7.26 -11.96
C LYS A 37 16.70 -6.33 -12.24
N GLY A 38 15.69 -6.30 -11.38
CA GLY A 38 14.51 -5.45 -11.50
C GLY A 38 14.60 -4.19 -10.65
N LYS A 39 13.81 -3.18 -11.00
CA LYS A 39 13.58 -1.98 -10.17
C LYS A 39 12.45 -2.18 -9.15
N LEU A 40 11.77 -3.33 -9.17
CA LEU A 40 10.63 -3.61 -8.31
C LEU A 40 11.10 -4.22 -6.98
N GLU A 41 10.62 -3.65 -5.88
CA GLU A 41 10.82 -4.13 -4.53
C GLU A 41 9.49 -4.28 -3.81
N LEU A 42 9.48 -5.09 -2.76
CA LEU A 42 8.29 -5.23 -1.92
C LEU A 42 8.04 -3.92 -1.17
N VAL A 43 6.85 -3.36 -1.34
CA VAL A 43 6.42 -2.16 -0.61
C VAL A 43 6.36 -2.47 0.87
N GLU A 44 6.87 -1.54 1.67
CA GLU A 44 6.83 -1.65 3.13
C GLU A 44 5.41 -1.39 3.63
N ALA A 45 4.83 -2.36 4.34
CA ALA A 45 3.48 -2.23 4.87
C ALA A 45 3.34 -1.03 5.82
N SER A 46 4.36 -0.75 6.64
CA SER A 46 4.38 0.39 7.57
C SER A 46 4.38 1.74 6.87
N LYS A 47 4.95 1.83 5.66
CA LYS A 47 4.92 3.06 4.84
C LYS A 47 3.57 3.30 4.17
N THR A 48 2.70 2.30 4.15
CA THR A 48 1.35 2.47 3.65
C THR A 48 0.54 3.21 4.72
N PRO A 49 0.13 4.47 4.48
CA PRO A 49 -0.60 5.22 5.49
C PRO A 49 -1.96 4.60 5.76
N ILE A 50 -2.34 4.54 7.04
CA ILE A 50 -3.65 4.04 7.44
C ILE A 50 -4.70 5.10 7.09
N ARG A 51 -5.48 4.84 6.03
CA ARG A 51 -6.59 5.71 5.63
C ARG A 51 -7.90 5.26 6.29
N ARG A 52 -8.46 6.13 7.13
CA ARG A 52 -9.74 5.88 7.79
C ARG A 52 -10.88 6.40 6.91
N HIS A 53 -11.85 5.53 6.65
CA HIS A 53 -13.04 5.82 5.88
C HIS A 53 -14.27 5.84 6.79
N VAL A 54 -15.09 6.88 6.69
CA VAL A 54 -16.38 6.94 7.37
C VAL A 54 -17.33 5.97 6.65
N LYS A 55 -18.06 5.11 7.37
CA LYS A 55 -19.05 4.21 6.74
C LYS A 55 -20.16 5.02 6.05
N ILE A 56 -20.74 4.45 4.99
CA ILE A 56 -21.96 4.99 4.36
C ILE A 56 -23.17 4.57 5.19
N LYS A 57 -24.22 5.40 5.22
CA LYS A 57 -25.51 4.99 5.80
C LYS A 57 -26.07 3.83 4.98
N GLY A 58 -26.35 2.68 5.60
CA GLY A 58 -26.73 1.46 4.89
C GLY A 58 -28.02 1.58 4.08
N GLN A 59 -28.96 2.43 4.50
CA GLN A 59 -30.21 2.70 3.80
C GLN A 59 -30.06 3.70 2.64
N ALA A 60 -28.90 4.33 2.49
CA ALA A 60 -28.70 5.36 1.48
C ALA A 60 -28.60 4.75 0.08
N HIS A 61 -29.59 5.05 -0.76
CA HIS A 61 -29.67 4.55 -2.11
C HIS A 61 -29.45 5.69 -3.14
N PRO A 62 -28.64 5.50 -4.20
CA PRO A 62 -28.32 6.56 -5.16
C PRO A 62 -29.52 7.12 -5.94
N PHE A 63 -30.57 6.31 -6.12
CA PHE A 63 -31.74 6.67 -6.92
C PHE A 63 -32.95 7.12 -6.09
N ASP A 64 -32.83 7.12 -4.76
CA ASP A 64 -33.89 7.63 -3.89
C ASP A 64 -33.64 9.12 -3.61
N PRO A 65 -34.55 10.03 -4.00
CA PRO A 65 -34.41 11.47 -3.81
C PRO A 65 -34.14 11.88 -2.36
N LYS A 66 -34.62 11.11 -1.39
CA LYS A 66 -34.39 11.34 0.04
C LYS A 66 -32.90 11.37 0.41
N TRP A 67 -32.05 10.67 -0.34
CA TRP A 67 -30.62 10.55 -0.05
C TRP A 67 -29.73 11.43 -0.92
N THR A 68 -30.31 12.19 -1.86
CA THR A 68 -29.55 13.00 -2.81
C THR A 68 -28.63 13.98 -2.10
N ASP A 69 -29.12 14.72 -1.10
CA ASP A 69 -28.32 15.70 -0.36
C ASP A 69 -27.16 15.05 0.41
N TYR A 70 -27.46 13.97 1.15
CA TYR A 70 -26.44 13.22 1.89
C TYR A 70 -25.32 12.72 0.97
N LEU A 71 -25.67 12.15 -0.18
CA LEU A 71 -24.71 11.65 -1.15
C LEU A 71 -23.92 12.78 -1.82
N ASN A 72 -24.55 13.93 -2.09
CA ASN A 72 -23.89 15.09 -2.68
C ASN A 72 -22.85 15.69 -1.73
N VAL A 73 -23.20 15.93 -0.47
CA VAL A 73 -22.27 16.41 0.57
C VAL A 73 -21.09 15.44 0.75
N ARG A 74 -21.36 14.13 0.71
CA ARG A 74 -20.31 13.13 0.82
C ARG A 74 -19.39 13.11 -0.40
N LYS A 75 -19.91 13.29 -1.61
CA LYS A 75 -19.13 13.41 -2.85
C LYS A 75 -18.22 14.64 -2.82
N THR A 76 -18.75 15.80 -2.41
CA THR A 76 -17.97 17.03 -2.31
C THR A 76 -16.87 16.89 -1.25
N PHE A 77 -17.18 16.37 -0.07
CA PHE A 77 -16.18 16.10 0.96
C PHE A 77 -15.09 15.11 0.48
N SER A 78 -15.47 14.06 -0.24
CA SER A 78 -14.51 13.09 -0.80
C SER A 78 -13.64 13.70 -1.90
N LYS A 79 -14.13 14.69 -2.65
CA LYS A 79 -13.34 15.44 -3.63
C LYS A 79 -12.34 16.36 -2.95
N LEU A 80 -12.81 17.18 -1.99
CA LEU A 80 -11.97 18.06 -1.19
C LEU A 80 -10.89 17.29 -0.43
N LYS A 81 -11.24 16.15 0.18
CA LYS A 81 -10.27 15.30 0.87
C LYS A 81 -9.19 14.77 -0.07
N ARG A 82 -9.55 14.33 -1.28
CA ARG A 82 -8.57 13.88 -2.29
C ARG A 82 -7.65 15.00 -2.74
N GLU A 83 -8.17 16.21 -2.91
CA GLU A 83 -7.37 17.38 -3.23
C GLU A 83 -6.44 17.74 -2.08
N TRP A 84 -6.93 17.78 -0.85
CA TRP A 84 -6.15 18.04 0.35
C TRP A 84 -5.03 17.00 0.56
N ASP A 85 -5.34 15.71 0.40
CA ASP A 85 -4.35 14.62 0.44
C ASP A 85 -3.29 14.75 -0.67
N ARG A 86 -3.65 15.29 -1.84
CA ARG A 86 -2.70 15.50 -2.95
C ARG A 86 -1.73 16.63 -2.66
N PHE A 87 -2.20 17.73 -2.06
CA PHE A 87 -1.38 18.91 -1.78
C PHE A 87 -0.58 18.81 -0.48
N PHE A 88 -1.14 18.16 0.55
CA PHE A 88 -0.57 18.16 1.90
C PHE A 88 -0.27 16.76 2.46
N GLY A 89 -0.72 15.68 1.80
CA GLY A 89 -0.70 14.30 2.32
C GLY A 89 0.66 13.57 2.31
N SER A 90 1.78 14.28 2.35
CA SER A 90 3.14 13.69 2.37
C SER A 90 3.90 13.88 3.69
N HIS A 91 3.20 13.94 4.83
CA HIS A 91 3.85 14.14 6.13
C HIS A 91 3.38 13.15 7.20
N THR A 92 3.64 11.86 7.02
CA THR A 92 3.84 10.94 8.17
C THR A 92 4.36 9.59 7.67
N ALA A 93 5.66 9.38 7.85
CA ALA A 93 6.29 8.12 8.25
C ALA A 93 7.78 8.40 8.47
N ARG A 94 8.15 8.91 9.65
CA ARG A 94 9.47 8.68 10.24
C ARG A 94 9.35 7.46 11.13
#